data_AF-A0A3N7H601-F1
#
_entry.id   AF-A0A3N7H601-F1
#
_cell.length_a   1.000
_cell.length_b   1.000
_cell.length_c   1.000
_cell.angle_alpha   90.00
_cell.angle_beta   90.00
_cell.angle_gamma   90.00
#
_symmetry.space_group_name_H-M   'P 1'
#
loop_
_entity.id
_entity.type
_entity.pdbx_description
1 polymer ?
#
loop_
_entity_poly.entity_id
_entity_poly.type
_entity_poly.pdbx_seq_one_letter_code
_entity_poly.pdbx_strand_id
1 'polypeptide(L)' 'MKMNDKQRNVMKKLAVLCTAGLAFLAGTSCTFVHKPEQPNVLLILIDDLRPAIGAYGDTLAITPNIDKLAA' A
#
# COMPACT_ATOMS: atom_id res chain seq x y z
N MET A 1 10.13 56.58 -1.86
CA MET A 1 8.88 55.86 -1.50
C MET A 1 9.26 54.59 -0.75
N LYS A 2 9.36 54.63 0.59
CA LYS A 2 9.84 53.48 1.40
C LYS A 2 8.69 52.50 1.58
N MET A 3 8.87 51.29 1.07
CA MET A 3 7.91 50.21 1.24
C MET A 3 7.95 49.74 2.70
N ASN A 4 6.82 49.82 3.40
CA ASN A 4 6.68 49.41 4.80
C ASN A 4 7.02 47.92 5.01
N ASP A 5 7.78 47.62 6.05
CA ASP A 5 8.22 46.25 6.40
C ASP A 5 7.04 45.30 6.69
N LYS A 6 5.91 45.86 7.10
CA LYS A 6 4.64 45.13 7.24
C LYS A 6 4.17 44.53 5.91
N GLN A 7 4.27 45.28 4.81
CA GLN A 7 3.87 44.82 3.47
C GLN A 7 4.83 43.75 2.94
N ARG A 8 6.12 43.87 3.26
CA ARG A 8 7.14 42.88 2.90
C ARG A 8 6.90 41.51 3.53
N ASN A 9 6.44 41.49 4.79
CA ASN A 9 6.16 40.25 5.51
C ASN A 9 4.85 39.59 5.09
N VAL A 10 3.84 40.38 4.69
CA VAL A 10 2.59 39.86 4.11
C VAL A 10 2.86 39.19 2.76
N MET A 11 3.69 39.81 1.91
CA MET A 11 4.02 39.27 0.59
C MET A 11 4.88 38.00 0.66
N LYS A 12 5.81 37.92 1.64
CA LYS A 12 6.59 36.70 1.91
C LYS A 12 5.73 35.54 2.43
N LYS A 13 4.77 35.83 3.34
CA LYS A 13 3.83 34.81 3.85
C LYS A 13 2.94 34.26 2.73
N LEU A 14 2.51 35.11 1.80
CA LEU A 14 1.72 34.69 0.64
C LEU A 14 2.53 33.79 -0.31
N ALA A 15 3.79 34.12 -0.57
CA ALA A 15 4.67 33.29 -1.39
C ALA A 15 4.95 31.91 -0.77
N VAL A 16 5.14 31.83 0.55
CA VAL A 16 5.36 30.57 1.29
C VAL A 16 4.09 29.71 1.32
N LEU A 17 2.91 30.32 1.39
CA LEU A 17 1.63 29.60 1.36
C LEU A 17 1.41 28.92 -0.01
N CYS A 18 1.80 29.58 -1.10
CA CYS A 18 1.71 29.03 -2.45
C CYS A 18 2.70 27.89 -2.71
N THR A 19 3.94 27.97 -2.21
CA THR A 19 4.92 26.90 -2.39
C THR A 19 4.62 25.65 -1.55
N ALA A 20 4.00 25.81 -0.38
CA ALA A 20 3.52 24.68 0.42
C ALA A 20 2.36 23.91 -0.23
N GLY A 21 1.46 24.61 -0.95
CA GLY A 21 0.35 23.98 -1.67
C GLY A 21 0.80 23.13 -2.85
N LEU A 22 1.84 23.55 -3.57
CA LEU A 22 2.35 22.83 -4.75
C LEU A 22 3.09 21.54 -4.37
N ALA A 23 3.73 21.50 -3.19
CA ALA A 23 4.40 20.31 -2.67
C ALA A 23 3.42 19.22 -2.20
N PHE A 24 2.19 19.59 -1.82
CA PHE A 24 1.17 18.64 -1.37
C PHE A 24 0.50 17.89 -2.54
N LEU A 25 0.42 18.50 -3.74
CA LEU A 25 -0.19 17.89 -4.93
C LEU A 25 0.68 16.81 -5.60
N ALA A 26 2.00 16.81 -5.38
CA ALA A 26 2.91 15.85 -5.98
C ALA A 26 2.95 14.47 -5.27
N GLY A 27 2.31 14.34 -4.10
CA GLY A 27 2.29 13.11 -3.32
C GLY A 27 1.17 12.12 -3.68
N THR A 28 0.15 12.55 -4.44
CA THR A 28 -1.01 11.74 -4.81
C THR A 28 -0.89 11.19 -6.23
N SER A 29 0.12 10.34 -6.45
CA SER A 29 0.11 9.44 -7.61
C SER A 29 -0.96 8.38 -7.38
N CYS A 30 -2.14 8.57 -7.96
CA CYS A 30 -3.21 7.57 -7.92
C CYS A 30 -2.80 6.37 -8.78
N THR A 31 -2.33 5.31 -8.14
CA THR A 31 -2.16 4.01 -8.78
C THR A 31 -3.53 3.35 -8.86
N PHE A 32 -4.17 3.45 -10.04
CA PHE A 32 -5.36 2.68 -10.34
C PHE A 32 -4.98 1.22 -10.51
N VAL A 33 -5.12 0.43 -9.45
CA VAL A 33 -5.02 -1.04 -9.53
C VAL A 33 -6.34 -1.56 -10.06
N HIS A 34 -6.34 -2.05 -11.31
CA HIS A 34 -7.48 -2.73 -11.89
C HIS A 34 -7.61 -4.11 -11.25
N LYS A 35 -8.53 -4.26 -10.30
CA LYS A 35 -8.92 -5.56 -9.78
C LYS A 35 -9.79 -6.24 -10.86
N PRO A 36 -9.46 -7.45 -11.31
CA PRO A 36 -10.31 -8.15 -12.27
C PRO A 36 -11.70 -8.37 -11.64
N GLU A 37 -12.75 -8.11 -12.43
CA GLU A 37 -14.14 -8.29 -11.99
C GLU A 37 -14.44 -9.76 -11.64
N GLN A 38 -13.70 -10.69 -12.23
CA GLN A 38 -13.83 -12.13 -12.01
C GLN A 38 -12.52 -12.68 -11.41
N PRO A 39 -12.59 -13.45 -10.32
CA PRO A 39 -11.41 -14.08 -9.74
C PRO A 39 -10.93 -15.24 -10.61
N ASN A 40 -9.61 -15.48 -10.61
CA ASN A 40 -9.05 -16.72 -11.12
C ASN A 40 -9.32 -17.83 -10.12
N VAL A 41 -9.80 -18.99 -10.59
CA VAL A 41 -10.06 -20.16 -9.74
C VAL A 41 -9.04 -21.24 -10.06
N LEU A 42 -8.25 -21.63 -9.06
CA LEU A 42 -7.35 -22.78 -9.12
C LEU A 42 -7.81 -23.81 -8.09
N LEU A 43 -8.30 -24.94 -8.56
CA LEU A 43 -8.66 -26.08 -7.71
C LEU A 43 -7.48 -27.06 -7.68
N ILE A 44 -6.93 -27.28 -6.50
CA ILE A 44 -5.87 -28.26 -6.26
C ILE A 44 -6.50 -29.45 -5.54
N LEU A 45 -6.56 -30.59 -6.20
CA LEU A 45 -7.03 -31.85 -5.62
C LEU A 45 -5.82 -32.70 -5.24
N ILE A 46 -5.88 -33.28 -4.05
CA ILE A 46 -4.84 -34.17 -3.54
C ILE A 46 -5.54 -35.45 -3.10
N ASP A 47 -5.09 -36.58 -3.63
CA ASP A 47 -5.62 -37.89 -3.28
C ASP A 47 -4.88 -38.43 -2.05
N ASP A 48 -5.60 -39.09 -1.14
CA ASP A 48 -5.08 -39.76 0.06
C ASP A 48 -4.18 -38.93 1.01
N LEU A 49 -4.30 -37.60 1.01
CA LEU A 49 -3.54 -36.78 1.95
C LEU A 49 -4.06 -36.97 3.38
N ARG A 50 -3.26 -37.61 4.22
CA ARG A 50 -3.43 -37.54 5.69
C ARG A 50 -3.20 -36.10 6.16
N PRO A 51 -3.79 -35.63 7.27
CA PRO A 51 -3.65 -34.25 7.76
C PRO A 51 -2.25 -33.93 8.34
N ALA A 52 -1.19 -34.47 7.73
CA ALA A 52 0.21 -34.20 8.01
C ALA A 52 0.65 -32.91 7.30
N ILE A 53 0.04 -31.80 7.71
CA ILE A 53 0.35 -30.45 7.22
C ILE A 53 0.77 -29.61 8.43
N GLY A 54 1.86 -28.85 8.29
CA GLY A 54 2.39 -27.98 9.35
C GLY A 54 1.34 -26.99 9.87
N ALA A 55 0.58 -26.36 8.96
CA ALA A 55 -0.54 -25.48 9.31
C ALA A 55 -1.71 -26.18 10.06
N TYR A 56 -1.80 -27.51 10.02
CA TYR A 56 -2.77 -28.29 10.81
C TYR A 56 -2.21 -28.74 12.17
N GLY A 57 -1.00 -28.31 12.53
CA GLY A 57 -0.39 -28.58 13.84
C GLY A 57 0.56 -29.78 13.86
N ASP A 58 0.88 -30.37 12.71
CA ASP A 58 1.90 -31.42 12.63
C ASP A 58 3.30 -30.78 12.67
N THR A 59 4.02 -30.96 13.77
CA THR A 59 5.37 -30.39 13.97
C THR A 59 6.47 -31.06 13.15
N LEU A 60 6.21 -32.23 12.57
CA LEU A 60 7.17 -32.97 11.73
C LEU A 60 6.89 -32.78 10.24
N ALA A 61 5.68 -32.38 9.86
CA ALA A 61 5.32 -32.12 8.48
C ALA A 61 6.06 -30.89 7.92
N ILE A 62 6.79 -31.09 6.81
CA ILE A 62 7.47 -30.00 6.09
C ILE A 62 6.63 -29.63 4.87
N THR A 63 5.73 -28.66 5.03
CA THR A 63 4.78 -28.23 3.99
C THR A 63 4.80 -26.71 3.73
N PRO A 64 5.98 -26.10 3.45
CA PRO A 64 6.15 -24.65 3.49
C PRO A 64 5.27 -23.87 2.50
N ASN A 65 4.89 -24.45 1.37
CA ASN A 65 4.01 -23.79 0.40
C ASN A 65 2.53 -23.88 0.79
N ILE A 66 2.11 -25.01 1.38
CA ILE A 66 0.74 -25.20 1.88
C ILE A 66 0.55 -24.34 3.14
N ASP A 67 1.55 -24.29 4.01
CA ASP A 67 1.52 -23.47 5.22
C ASP A 67 1.42 -21.98 4.88
N LYS A 68 2.16 -21.52 3.86
CA LYS A 68 2.04 -20.15 3.32
C LYS A 68 0.67 -19.88 2.67
N LEU A 69 0.03 -20.89 2.11
CA LEU A 69 -1.32 -20.76 1.53
C LEU A 69 -2.40 -20.68 2.62
N ALA A 70 -2.14 -21.24 3.80
CA ALA A 70 -3.07 -21.27 4.94
C ALA A 70 -2.97 -20.05 5.88
N ALA A 71 -1.82 -19.35 5.91
CA ALA A 71 -1.58 -18.16 6.71
C ALA A 71 -2.31 -16.91 6.18
#